data_AF-A0A3G8YCU4-F1
#
_entry.id   AF-A0A3G8YCU4-F1
#
_cell.length_a   1.000
_cell.length_b   1.000
_cell.length_c   1.000
_cell.angle_alpha   90.00
_cell.angle_beta   90.00
_cell.angle_gamma   90.00
#
_symmetry.space_group_name_H-M   'P 1'
#
loop_
_entity.id
_entity.type
_entity.pdbx_description
1 polymer ?
#
loop_
_entity_poly.entity_id
_entity_poly.type
_entity_poly.pdbx_seq_one_letter_code
_entity_poly.pdbx_strand_id
1 'polypeptide(L)'
;MSDQIAQALLVLDAQRGDHQALEDADPRAADARLGIWRRAVTQARAGGVLVVFLQRDGAVGSDHEPLTRGWTLHPDFRVEERDVLLRVENDDAFTGSPLILELRSRGVSRLSVLALPGSAAEEATQQGAQQAGFAVSRWPEEGQ
;
A
#
# COMPACT_ATOMS: atom_id res chain seq x y z
N MET A 1 -14.95 -0.19 27.58
CA MET A 1 -14.37 0.43 26.38
C MET A 1 -14.02 -0.72 25.47
N SER A 2 -14.82 -0.97 24.44
CA SER A 2 -14.51 -2.05 23.50
C SER A 2 -13.15 -1.76 22.88
N ASP A 3 -12.25 -2.73 23.00
CA ASP A 3 -10.93 -2.70 22.40
C ASP A 3 -11.12 -2.77 20.88
N GLN A 4 -11.38 -1.62 20.26
CA GLN A 4 -11.58 -1.55 18.83
C GLN A 4 -10.22 -1.83 18.19
N ILE A 5 -10.11 -2.98 17.52
CA ILE A 5 -8.91 -3.35 16.77
C ILE A 5 -8.70 -2.30 15.67
N ALA A 6 -7.69 -1.46 15.84
CA ALA A 6 -7.34 -0.47 14.82
C ALA A 6 -6.70 -1.20 13.61
N GLN A 7 -7.21 -0.88 12.42
CA GLN A 7 -6.83 -1.50 11.15
C GLN A 7 -6.01 -0.53 10.30
N ALA A 8 -5.16 -1.08 9.44
CA ALA A 8 -4.51 -0.36 8.36
C ALA A 8 -4.65 -1.06 7.00
N LEU A 9 -4.75 -0.28 5.93
CA LEU A 9 -4.60 -0.73 4.55
C LEU A 9 -3.23 -0.26 4.06
N LEU A 10 -2.30 -1.19 3.87
CA LEU A 10 -1.02 -0.92 3.23
C LEU A 10 -1.22 -0.93 1.72
N VAL A 11 -0.92 0.17 1.07
CA VAL A 11 -1.01 0.32 -0.39
C VAL A 11 0.41 0.34 -0.95
N LEU A 12 0.78 -0.76 -1.59
CA LEU A 12 2.03 -0.95 -2.32
C LEU A 12 1.75 -0.74 -3.80
N ASP A 13 2.81 -0.57 -4.60
CA ASP A 13 2.74 -0.51 -6.06
C ASP A 13 1.78 0.57 -6.59
N ALA A 14 1.61 1.65 -5.83
CA ALA A 14 0.80 2.81 -6.21
C ALA A 14 1.59 3.88 -6.95
N GLN A 15 2.81 3.57 -7.42
CA GLN A 15 3.63 4.48 -8.21
C GLN A 15 3.27 4.37 -9.69
N ARG A 16 3.58 5.41 -10.47
CA ARG A 16 3.31 5.42 -11.92
C ARG A 16 4.02 4.26 -12.63
N GLY A 17 5.25 3.97 -12.22
CA GLY A 17 6.07 2.91 -12.78
C GLY A 17 5.37 1.54 -12.79
N ASP A 18 4.63 1.23 -11.72
CA ASP A 18 3.94 -0.06 -11.54
C ASP A 18 2.76 -0.27 -12.49
N HIS A 19 2.32 0.81 -13.15
CA HIS A 19 1.11 0.80 -13.97
C HIS A 19 1.35 1.18 -15.43
N GLN A 20 2.46 1.87 -15.72
CA GLN A 20 2.79 2.39 -17.04
C GLN A 20 2.70 1.32 -18.15
N ALA A 21 3.28 0.14 -17.93
CA ALA A 21 3.26 -0.93 -18.93
C ALA A 21 1.83 -1.42 -19.26
N LEU A 22 0.95 -1.49 -18.26
CA LEU A 22 -0.44 -1.88 -18.49
C LEU A 22 -1.24 -0.73 -19.11
N GLU A 23 -1.00 0.51 -18.70
CA GLU A 23 -1.63 1.69 -19.29
C GLU A 23 -1.31 1.80 -20.79
N ASP A 24 -0.07 1.52 -21.18
CA ASP A 24 0.36 1.55 -22.58
C ASP A 24 -0.23 0.38 -23.40
N ALA A 25 -0.32 -0.81 -22.80
CA ALA A 25 -0.80 -2.01 -23.48
C ALA A 25 -2.33 -2.11 -23.56
N ASP A 26 -3.03 -1.80 -22.46
CA ASP A 26 -4.49 -1.84 -22.33
C ASP A 26 -4.99 -0.78 -21.33
N PRO A 27 -5.25 0.46 -21.80
CA PRO A 27 -5.74 1.54 -20.96
C PRO A 27 -7.03 1.21 -20.21
N ARG A 28 -7.93 0.40 -20.80
CA ARG A 28 -9.21 0.06 -20.17
C ARG A 28 -9.01 -0.90 -19.00
N ALA A 29 -8.11 -1.87 -19.15
CA ALA A 29 -7.75 -2.77 -18.08
C ALA A 29 -7.01 -2.03 -16.94
N ALA A 30 -6.13 -1.09 -17.29
CA ALA A 30 -5.47 -0.22 -16.31
C ALA A 30 -6.48 0.60 -15.50
N ASP A 31 -7.40 1.30 -16.19
CA ASP A 31 -8.47 2.09 -15.57
C ASP A 31 -9.37 1.24 -14.65
N ALA A 32 -9.69 0.01 -15.08
CA ALA A 32 -10.50 -0.90 -14.28
C ALA A 32 -9.77 -1.31 -12.98
N ARG A 33 -8.48 -1.66 -13.07
CA ARG A 33 -7.65 -2.02 -11.91
C ARG A 33 -7.51 -0.85 -10.94
N LEU A 34 -7.11 0.32 -11.45
CA LEU A 34 -6.98 1.55 -10.67
C LEU A 34 -8.31 1.94 -10.03
N GLY A 35 -9.43 1.78 -10.75
CA GLY A 35 -10.77 2.00 -10.23
C GLY A 35 -11.12 1.12 -9.02
N ILE A 36 -10.71 -0.16 -9.01
CA ILE A 36 -10.88 -1.06 -7.86
C ILE A 36 -10.05 -0.57 -6.67
N TRP A 37 -8.80 -0.20 -6.91
CA TRP A 37 -7.88 0.25 -5.86
C TRP A 37 -8.31 1.58 -5.23
N ARG A 38 -8.75 2.55 -6.05
CA ARG A 38 -9.33 3.80 -5.55
C ARG A 38 -10.54 3.55 -4.65
N ARG A 39 -11.41 2.60 -5.03
CA ARG A 39 -12.58 2.22 -4.21
C ARG A 39 -12.13 1.62 -2.88
N ALA A 40 -11.14 0.72 -2.90
CA ALA A 40 -10.57 0.14 -1.68
C ALA A 40 -10.02 1.22 -0.73
N VAL A 41 -9.21 2.15 -1.25
CA VAL A 41 -8.68 3.29 -0.46
C VAL A 41 -9.81 4.17 0.08
N THR A 42 -10.81 4.49 -0.75
CA THR A 42 -11.96 5.30 -0.33
C THR A 42 -12.75 4.63 0.79
N GLN A 43 -13.00 3.32 0.68
CA GLN A 43 -13.69 2.54 1.69
C GLN A 43 -12.89 2.47 2.99
N ALA A 44 -11.57 2.30 2.91
CA ALA A 44 -10.69 2.28 4.09
C ALA A 44 -10.78 3.61 4.85
N ARG A 45 -10.64 4.73 4.13
CA ARG A 45 -10.79 6.07 4.71
C ARG A 45 -12.17 6.28 5.36
N ALA A 46 -13.24 5.89 4.67
CA ALA A 46 -14.60 6.02 5.18
C ALA A 46 -14.86 5.16 6.43
N GLY A 47 -14.23 3.99 6.54
CA GLY A 47 -14.29 3.10 7.69
C GLY A 47 -13.37 3.50 8.86
N GLY A 48 -12.60 4.58 8.72
CA GLY A 48 -11.61 4.99 9.74
C GLY A 48 -10.37 4.07 9.80
N VAL A 49 -10.15 3.28 8.76
CA VAL A 49 -8.95 2.46 8.59
C VAL A 49 -7.80 3.35 8.13
N LEU A 50 -6.63 3.20 8.75
CA LEU A 50 -5.43 3.95 8.39
C LEU A 50 -4.96 3.52 7.00
N VAL A 51 -4.84 4.44 6.05
CA VAL A 51 -4.22 4.14 4.75
C VAL A 51 -2.74 4.51 4.83
N VAL A 52 -1.88 3.54 4.49
CA VAL A 52 -0.43 3.74 4.43
C VAL A 52 0.05 3.47 3.02
N PHE A 53 0.45 4.52 2.30
CA PHE A 53 1.12 4.41 1.01
C PHE A 53 2.60 4.10 1.23
N LEU A 54 3.07 3.06 0.56
CA LEU A 54 4.47 2.65 0.57
C LEU A 54 5.06 2.97 -0.81
N GLN A 55 5.90 3.99 -0.83
CA GLN A 55 6.61 4.43 -2.04
C GLN A 55 8.00 3.80 -2.05
N ARG A 56 8.23 2.92 -3.02
CA ARG A 56 9.49 2.21 -3.19
C ARG A 56 10.53 3.14 -3.84
N ASP A 57 11.69 3.20 -3.21
CA ASP A 57 12.92 3.73 -3.79
C ASP A 57 13.68 2.58 -4.46
N GLY A 58 13.96 2.72 -5.75
CA GLY A 58 14.71 1.76 -6.54
C GLY A 58 16.05 2.30 -7.02
N ALA A 59 16.80 1.42 -7.70
CA ALA A 59 18.08 1.78 -8.30
C ALA A 59 17.93 2.76 -9.47
N VAL A 60 19.02 3.46 -9.80
CA VAL A 60 19.10 4.33 -10.98
C VAL A 60 18.73 3.53 -12.25
N GLY A 61 17.85 4.10 -13.07
CA GLY A 61 17.34 3.50 -14.29
C GLY A 61 16.17 2.53 -14.10
N SER A 62 15.72 2.28 -12.87
CA SER A 62 14.49 1.50 -12.63
C SER A 62 13.25 2.40 -12.66
N ASP A 63 12.07 1.78 -12.79
CA ASP A 63 10.78 2.48 -12.71
C ASP A 63 10.54 3.15 -11.34
N HIS A 64 11.30 2.72 -10.32
CA HIS A 64 11.29 3.26 -8.96
C HIS A 64 12.50 4.16 -8.67
N GLU A 65 13.27 4.60 -9.67
CA GLU A 65 14.36 5.56 -9.46
C GLU A 65 13.82 6.86 -8.82
N PRO A 66 14.30 7.25 -7.63
CA PRO A 66 13.80 8.44 -6.94
C PRO A 66 13.84 9.70 -7.80
N LEU A 67 12.85 10.58 -7.58
CA LEU A 67 12.72 11.87 -8.28
C LEU A 67 12.41 11.78 -9.79
N THR A 68 12.17 10.58 -10.32
CA THR A 68 11.66 10.40 -11.68
C THR A 68 10.13 10.47 -11.72
N ARG A 69 9.56 10.61 -12.93
CA ARG A 69 8.12 10.55 -13.12
C ARG A 69 7.56 9.18 -12.71
N GLY A 70 8.21 8.08 -13.10
CA GLY A 70 7.79 6.72 -12.75
C GLY A 70 7.69 6.51 -11.24
N TRP A 71 8.63 7.09 -10.49
CA TRP A 71 8.69 6.97 -9.04
C TRP A 71 7.58 7.71 -8.29
N THR A 72 6.98 8.77 -8.85
CA THR A 72 5.88 9.47 -8.16
C THR A 72 4.66 8.57 -8.02
N LEU A 73 3.85 8.81 -6.97
CA LEU A 73 2.55 8.17 -6.85
C LEU A 73 1.71 8.41 -8.12
N HIS A 74 0.98 7.38 -8.52
CA HIS A 74 0.03 7.46 -9.61
C HIS A 74 -1.03 8.53 -9.27
N PRO A 75 -1.44 9.39 -10.23
CA PRO A 75 -2.34 10.54 -9.99
C PRO A 75 -3.69 10.17 -9.35
N ASP A 76 -4.12 8.93 -9.49
CA ASP A 76 -5.33 8.40 -8.83
C ASP A 76 -5.19 8.25 -7.31
N PHE A 77 -3.96 8.25 -6.78
CA PHE A 77 -3.65 8.06 -5.38
C PHE A 77 -3.07 9.34 -4.80
N ARG A 78 -3.96 10.19 -4.28
CA ARG A 78 -3.58 11.36 -3.49
C ARG A 78 -3.52 10.99 -2.02
N VAL A 79 -2.40 11.30 -1.38
CA VAL A 79 -2.23 11.21 0.07
C VAL A 79 -3.04 12.33 0.73
N GLU A 80 -3.91 11.97 1.66
CA GLU A 80 -4.72 12.86 2.48
C GLU A 80 -4.11 13.06 3.87
N GLU A 81 -4.62 14.03 4.64
CA GLU A 81 -4.07 14.40 5.96
C GLU A 81 -4.02 13.25 6.98
N ARG A 82 -4.94 12.29 6.86
CA ARG A 82 -5.03 11.12 7.74
C ARG A 82 -4.23 9.91 7.25
N ASP A 83 -3.71 9.97 6.03
CA ASP A 83 -2.91 8.90 5.48
C ASP A 83 -1.46 9.02 5.95
N VAL A 84 -0.71 7.94 5.77
CA VAL A 84 0.74 7.93 5.96
C VAL A 84 1.40 7.62 4.62
N LEU A 85 2.46 8.35 4.27
CA LEU A 85 3.33 8.04 3.14
C LEU A 85 4.72 7.71 3.67
N LEU A 86 5.20 6.49 3.43
CA LEU A 86 6.55 6.07 3.80
C LEU A 86 7.34 5.68 2.56
N ARG A 87 8.63 6.03 2.57
CA ARG A 87 9.61 5.53 1.62
C ARG A 87 10.17 4.20 2.11
N VAL A 88 10.27 3.22 1.22
CA VAL A 88 10.81 1.88 1.50
C VAL A 88 11.78 1.47 0.41
N GLU A 89 12.79 0.68 0.75
CA GLU A 89 13.82 0.23 -0.21
C GLU A 89 13.71 -1.28 -0.53
N ASN A 90 12.98 -2.04 0.30
CA ASN A 90 12.92 -3.50 0.23
C ASN A 90 11.54 -4.00 -0.23
N ASP A 91 11.47 -5.23 -0.75
CA ASP A 91 10.19 -5.90 -1.07
C ASP A 91 9.33 -6.08 0.17
N ASP A 92 9.94 -6.51 1.27
CA ASP A 92 9.31 -6.44 2.58
C ASP A 92 9.35 -5.00 3.10
N ALA A 93 8.18 -4.35 3.14
CA ALA A 93 8.04 -3.00 3.64
C ALA A 93 8.38 -2.83 5.12
N PHE A 94 8.46 -3.90 5.91
CA PHE A 94 8.89 -3.87 7.31
C PHE A 94 10.42 -3.82 7.45
N THR A 95 11.16 -4.26 6.44
CA THR A 95 12.62 -4.31 6.47
C THR A 95 13.21 -2.93 6.22
N GLY A 96 13.94 -2.41 7.22
CA GLY A 96 14.68 -1.15 7.11
C GLY A 96 13.80 0.11 7.09
N SER A 97 12.52 0.01 7.47
CA SER A 97 11.58 1.13 7.45
C SER A 97 10.99 1.43 8.85
N PRO A 98 10.41 2.63 9.07
CA PRO A 98 9.73 2.95 10.31
C PRO A 98 8.31 2.35 10.41
N LEU A 99 7.90 1.49 9.47
CA LEU A 99 6.51 1.02 9.36
C LEU A 99 5.96 0.40 10.65
N ILE A 100 6.75 -0.43 11.35
CA ILE A 100 6.33 -1.02 12.64
C ILE A 100 5.99 0.09 13.64
N LEU A 101 6.87 1.07 13.78
CA LEU A 101 6.71 2.17 14.73
C LEU A 101 5.48 3.02 14.39
N GLU A 102 5.30 3.34 13.11
CA GLU A 102 4.16 4.13 12.63
C GLU A 102 2.82 3.41 12.86
N LEU A 103 2.76 2.11 12.62
CA LEU A 103 1.55 1.32 12.86
C LEU A 103 1.25 1.20 14.36
N ARG A 104 2.25 0.85 15.18
CA ARG A 104 2.07 0.65 16.63
C ARG A 104 1.75 1.94 17.37
N SER A 105 2.33 3.08 16.98
CA SER A 105 2.03 4.38 17.59
C SER A 105 0.58 4.82 17.40
N ARG A 106 -0.09 4.29 16.36
CA ARG A 106 -1.52 4.49 16.06
C ARG A 106 -2.41 3.37 16.59
N GLY A 107 -1.85 2.44 17.36
CA GLY A 107 -2.57 1.31 17.94
C GLY A 107 -2.97 0.23 16.94
N VAL A 108 -2.43 0.25 15.71
CA VAL A 108 -2.77 -0.75 14.69
C VAL A 108 -2.29 -2.13 15.14
N SER A 109 -3.17 -3.11 15.02
CA SER A 109 -2.87 -4.52 15.32
C SER A 109 -3.30 -5.47 14.21
N ARG A 110 -4.08 -4.98 13.23
CA ARG A 110 -4.50 -5.71 12.04
C ARG A 110 -4.23 -4.88 10.79
N LEU A 111 -3.83 -5.54 9.71
CA LEU A 111 -3.60 -4.88 8.44
C LEU A 111 -4.00 -5.74 7.25
N SER A 112 -4.26 -5.06 6.14
CA SER A 112 -4.44 -5.65 4.82
C SER A 112 -3.43 -5.07 3.85
N VAL A 113 -3.06 -5.85 2.84
CA VAL A 113 -2.11 -5.44 1.79
C VAL A 113 -2.88 -5.30 0.48
N LEU A 114 -2.80 -4.13 -0.13
CA LEU A 114 -3.24 -3.85 -1.49
C LEU A 114 -1.97 -3.66 -2.33
N ALA A 115 -1.73 -4.60 -3.24
CA ALA A 115 -0.52 -4.69 -4.05
C ALA A 115 -0.87 -5.34 -5.39
N LEU A 116 0.04 -5.28 -6.36
CA LEU A 116 -0.13 -6.02 -7.61
C LEU A 116 -0.19 -7.53 -7.33
N PRO A 117 -1.18 -8.26 -7.88
CA PRO A 117 -1.38 -9.67 -7.56
C PRO A 117 -0.13 -10.51 -7.88
N GLY A 118 0.37 -11.23 -6.89
CA GLY A 118 1.52 -12.12 -7.06
C GLY A 118 2.87 -11.39 -7.17
N SER A 119 2.92 -10.12 -6.79
CA SER A 119 4.19 -9.40 -6.67
C SER A 119 5.00 -9.94 -5.49
N ALA A 120 6.33 -9.91 -5.62
CA ALA A 120 7.23 -10.26 -4.51
C ALA A 120 7.01 -9.35 -3.29
N ALA A 121 6.67 -8.09 -3.54
CA ALA A 121 6.37 -7.11 -2.52
C ALA A 121 5.14 -7.48 -1.68
N GLU A 122 4.07 -7.96 -2.31
CA GLU A 122 2.86 -8.44 -1.64
C GLU A 122 3.21 -9.56 -0.65
N GLU A 123 3.85 -10.63 -1.13
CA GLU A 123 4.17 -11.80 -0.33
C GLU A 123 5.15 -11.46 0.80
N ALA A 124 6.25 -10.76 0.48
CA ALA A 124 7.27 -10.41 1.45
C ALA A 124 6.72 -9.50 2.56
N THR A 125 5.89 -8.51 2.21
CA THR A 125 5.28 -7.61 3.21
C THR A 125 4.22 -8.31 4.07
N GLN A 126 3.43 -9.24 3.50
CA GLN A 126 2.50 -10.04 4.31
C GLN A 126 3.24 -10.94 5.31
N GLN A 127 4.35 -11.56 4.90
CA GLN A 127 5.19 -12.35 5.79
C GLN A 127 5.85 -11.48 6.86
N GLY A 128 6.39 -10.32 6.48
CA GLY A 128 6.98 -9.34 7.41
C GLY A 128 5.98 -8.84 8.45
N ALA A 129 4.72 -8.58 8.04
CA ALA A 129 3.64 -8.22 8.95
C ALA A 129 3.36 -9.31 10.01
N GLN A 130 3.29 -10.57 9.60
CA GLN A 130 3.07 -11.70 10.51
C GLN A 130 4.23 -11.85 11.49
N GLN A 131 5.48 -11.74 11.01
CA GLN A 131 6.68 -11.80 11.85
C GLN A 131 6.76 -10.64 12.84
N ALA A 132 6.29 -9.45 12.46
CA ALA A 132 6.15 -8.28 13.33
C ALA A 132 4.92 -8.33 14.26
N GLY A 133 4.15 -9.43 14.24
CA GLY A 133 3.02 -9.69 15.14
C GLY A 133 1.75 -8.91 14.81
N PHE A 134 1.51 -8.59 13.53
CA PHE A 134 0.24 -8.05 13.05
C PHE A 134 -0.66 -9.17 12.53
N ALA A 135 -1.97 -9.06 12.76
CA ALA A 135 -2.94 -9.90 12.08
C ALA A 135 -3.09 -9.44 10.63
N VAL A 136 -2.89 -10.34 9.67
CA VAL A 136 -3.06 -10.04 8.24
C VAL A 136 -4.42 -10.56 7.79
N SER A 137 -5.20 -9.71 7.12
CA SER A 137 -6.49 -10.08 6.52
C SER A 137 -6.67 -9.49 5.12
N ARG A 138 -7.67 -9.98 4.40
CA ARG A 138 -8.03 -9.48 3.06
C ARG A 138 -8.84 -8.19 3.17
N TRP A 139 -8.64 -7.27 2.23
CA TRP A 139 -9.46 -6.07 2.09
C TRP A 139 -10.39 -6.14 0.86
N PRO A 140 -11.65 -5.66 0.96
CA PRO A 140 -12.37 -5.40 2.20
C PRO A 140 -12.63 -6.72 2.96
N GLU A 141 -12.77 -6.65 4.28
CA GLU A 141 -13.20 -7.81 5.06
C GLU A 141 -14.68 -8.11 4.75
N GLU A 142 -15.07 -9.40 4.75
CA GLU A 142 -16.47 -9.78 4.54
C GLU A 142 -17.38 -9.11 5.57
N GLY A 143 -18.35 -8.32 5.08
CA GLY A 143 -19.30 -7.60 5.93
C GLY A 143 -19.00 -6.11 6.15
N GLN A 144 -18.00 -5.54 5.45
CA GLN A 144 -17.67 -4.11 5.46
C GLN A 144 -18.14 -3.38 4.19
#